data_AF-A0A7W4ADE1-F1
#
_entry.id   AF-A0A7W4ADE1-F1
#
_cell.length_a   1.000
_cell.length_b   1.000
_cell.length_c   1.000
_cell.angle_alpha   90.00
_cell.angle_beta   90.00
_cell.angle_gamma   90.00
#
_symmetry.space_group_name_H-M   'P 1'
#
loop_
_entity.id
_entity.type
_entity.pdbx_description
1 polymer ?
#
loop_
_entity_poly.entity_id
_entity_poly.type
_entity_poly.pdbx_seq_one_letter_code
_entity_poly.pdbx_strand_id
1 'polypeptide(L)'
;MPDKPCCRYTSPDGHHCQETDMGSGFCFWHDAKFDKSGLDLTQKLERYAKKGGLLQGLQLKRANLNGLNLIKQDDEDGFDLSYSNFYRATLTNAHLFNNKIAHSSLMKANLHEASLHYCNLQDTNLLGIKLNNTRIDNIELGAELLQEKQAKAALKHTDKSAALDLFEQSEEIFRNLRKASEQQGLFELAGNFTYKELRMRHAQYPRGSKKRLASSCIDMLCGYGEKPENVIRFSLSLIICCALCYFIFGVMDAGRIMQFNPAATLSDNLLALLNSFYFSVVTFTTLGYGDITPVGFSRFVAAVEAFCGSFSLALFVVVFVKRMTR
;
A
#
# COMPACT_ATOMS: atom_id res chain seq x y z
N MET A 1 -16.24 1.15 -53.69
CA MET A 1 -16.71 0.25 -52.62
C MET A 1 -17.15 1.16 -51.49
N PRO A 2 -18.36 1.01 -50.91
CA PRO A 2 -18.74 1.87 -49.79
C PRO A 2 -17.70 1.70 -48.67
N ASP A 3 -17.21 2.81 -48.13
CA ASP A 3 -16.27 2.80 -47.01
C ASP A 3 -16.87 1.94 -45.90
N LYS A 4 -16.15 0.87 -45.53
CA LYS A 4 -16.58 0.01 -44.44
C LYS A 4 -16.66 0.89 -43.19
N PRO A 5 -17.77 0.82 -42.41
CA PRO A 5 -17.88 1.60 -41.20
C PRO A 5 -16.69 1.32 -40.28
N CYS A 6 -16.13 2.37 -39.67
CA CYS A 6 -15.08 2.23 -38.67
C CYS A 6 -15.66 1.94 -37.29
N CYS A 7 -14.84 1.34 -36.43
CA CYS A 7 -15.15 1.13 -35.03
C CYS A 7 -15.50 2.45 -34.32
N ARG A 8 -16.58 2.45 -33.55
CA ARG A 8 -17.04 3.62 -32.77
C ARG A 8 -16.34 3.77 -31.42
N TYR A 9 -15.35 2.92 -31.10
CA TYR A 9 -14.64 3.02 -29.84
C TYR A 9 -13.71 4.24 -29.82
N THR A 10 -13.91 5.07 -28.80
CA THR A 10 -13.02 6.17 -28.43
C THR A 10 -12.59 5.95 -26.99
N SER A 11 -11.29 5.97 -26.72
CA SER A 11 -10.79 5.88 -25.35
C SER A 11 -11.11 7.13 -24.54
N PRO A 12 -11.14 7.06 -23.21
CA PRO A 12 -11.29 8.25 -22.35
C PRO A 12 -10.26 9.35 -22.61
N ASP A 13 -9.08 9.00 -23.14
CA ASP A 13 -8.03 9.96 -23.49
C ASP A 13 -8.20 10.55 -24.90
N GLY A 14 -9.26 10.17 -25.62
CA GLY A 14 -9.61 10.71 -26.94
C GLY A 14 -9.03 9.95 -28.14
N HIS A 15 -8.40 8.78 -27.95
CA HIS A 15 -7.89 7.97 -29.06
C HIS A 15 -9.02 7.19 -29.74
N HIS A 16 -9.11 7.29 -31.07
CA HIS A 16 -10.17 6.68 -31.87
C HIS A 16 -9.66 5.42 -32.57
N CYS A 17 -10.46 4.34 -32.53
CA CYS A 17 -10.13 3.10 -33.22
C CYS A 17 -10.36 3.22 -34.74
N GLN A 18 -9.37 2.83 -35.54
CA GLN A 18 -9.44 2.88 -37.02
C GLN A 18 -9.80 1.52 -37.65
N GLU A 19 -10.02 0.49 -36.84
CA GLU A 19 -10.38 -0.84 -37.34
C GLU A 19 -11.80 -0.86 -37.91
N THR A 20 -12.03 -1.76 -38.86
CA THR A 20 -13.37 -1.94 -39.46
C THR A 20 -14.36 -2.50 -38.44
N ASP A 21 -15.56 -1.92 -38.42
CA ASP A 21 -16.73 -2.40 -37.70
C ASP A 21 -17.17 -3.77 -38.27
N MET A 22 -17.51 -4.69 -37.36
CA MET A 22 -17.98 -6.03 -37.66
C MET A 22 -19.52 -6.13 -37.72
N GLY A 23 -20.22 -4.99 -37.77
CA GLY A 23 -21.68 -4.86 -37.90
C GLY A 23 -22.40 -4.50 -36.60
N SER A 24 -21.67 -4.34 -35.49
CA SER A 24 -22.22 -3.99 -34.17
C SER A 24 -21.92 -2.54 -33.76
N GLY A 25 -21.23 -1.78 -34.61
CA GLY A 25 -20.64 -0.48 -34.30
C GLY A 25 -19.21 -0.58 -33.76
N PHE A 26 -18.66 -1.79 -33.59
CA PHE A 26 -17.35 -2.01 -33.00
C PHE A 26 -16.53 -3.02 -33.82
N CYS A 27 -15.20 -2.86 -33.79
CA CYS A 27 -14.31 -3.86 -34.35
C CYS A 27 -14.23 -5.10 -33.45
N PHE A 28 -13.56 -6.13 -33.95
CA PHE A 28 -13.32 -7.37 -33.21
C PHE A 28 -12.81 -7.15 -31.78
N TRP A 29 -11.91 -6.19 -31.57
CA TRP A 29 -11.26 -5.97 -30.27
C TRP A 29 -12.12 -5.22 -29.26
N HIS A 30 -12.94 -4.26 -29.72
CA HIS A 30 -13.75 -3.39 -28.86
C HIS A 30 -15.19 -3.88 -28.68
N ASP A 31 -15.62 -4.88 -29.43
CA ASP A 31 -16.96 -5.46 -29.27
C ASP A 31 -17.03 -6.40 -28.06
N ALA A 32 -17.77 -5.99 -27.03
CA ALA A 32 -18.03 -6.80 -25.83
C ALA A 32 -19.07 -7.90 -26.04
N LYS A 33 -19.91 -7.82 -27.09
CA LYS A 33 -20.95 -8.82 -27.39
C LYS A 33 -20.37 -10.04 -28.09
N PHE A 34 -19.25 -9.85 -28.80
CA PHE A 34 -18.56 -10.96 -29.45
C PHE A 34 -17.80 -11.81 -28.42
N ASP A 35 -18.23 -13.07 -28.25
CA ASP A 35 -17.59 -14.03 -27.36
C ASP A 35 -16.24 -14.48 -27.90
N LYS A 36 -15.20 -14.30 -27.08
CA LYS A 36 -13.80 -14.62 -27.40
C LYS A 36 -13.23 -15.74 -26.53
N SER A 37 -14.05 -16.37 -25.68
CA SER A 37 -13.60 -17.28 -24.63
C SER A 37 -13.02 -18.61 -25.12
N GLY A 38 -13.30 -19.00 -26.36
CA GLY A 38 -12.74 -20.21 -26.99
C GLY A 38 -11.64 -19.94 -28.02
N LEU A 39 -11.22 -18.68 -28.20
CA LEU A 39 -10.23 -18.31 -29.22
C LEU A 39 -8.85 -18.17 -28.60
N ASP A 40 -7.85 -18.77 -29.24
CA ASP A 40 -6.45 -18.40 -29.03
C ASP A 40 -6.19 -17.08 -29.77
N LEU A 41 -6.05 -16.01 -28.99
CA LEU A 41 -5.87 -14.66 -29.51
C LEU A 41 -4.44 -14.15 -29.40
N THR A 42 -3.52 -14.96 -28.87
CA THR A 42 -2.14 -14.57 -28.59
C THR A 42 -1.47 -13.97 -29.83
N GLN A 43 -1.28 -14.77 -30.89
CA GLN A 43 -0.61 -14.30 -32.11
C GLN A 43 -1.37 -13.17 -32.82
N LYS A 44 -2.71 -13.18 -32.73
CA LYS A 44 -3.55 -12.16 -33.36
C LYS A 44 -3.38 -10.81 -32.67
N LEU A 45 -3.32 -10.80 -31.35
CA LEU A 45 -3.13 -9.60 -30.53
C LEU A 45 -1.71 -9.06 -30.68
N GLU A 46 -0.69 -9.91 -30.71
CA GLU A 46 0.69 -9.49 -30.96
C GLU A 46 0.84 -8.83 -32.33
N ARG A 47 0.25 -9.40 -33.38
CA ARG A 47 0.26 -8.79 -34.71
C ARG A 47 -0.49 -7.47 -34.75
N TYR A 48 -1.60 -7.36 -34.02
CA TYR A 48 -2.38 -6.13 -33.93
C TYR A 48 -1.56 -5.03 -33.21
N ALA A 49 -0.93 -5.36 -32.09
CA ALA A 49 -0.03 -4.46 -31.36
C ALA A 49 1.15 -4.00 -32.24
N LYS A 50 1.84 -4.92 -32.92
CA LYS A 50 2.97 -4.61 -33.82
C LYS A 50 2.61 -3.72 -35.00
N LYS A 51 1.36 -3.72 -35.44
CA LYS A 51 0.86 -2.85 -36.52
C LYS A 51 0.46 -1.46 -36.03
N GLY A 52 0.59 -1.16 -34.74
CA GLY A 52 0.14 0.10 -34.15
C GLY A 52 -1.37 0.15 -33.91
N GLY A 53 -2.02 -1.00 -33.76
CA GLY A 53 -3.44 -1.06 -33.40
C GLY A 53 -3.71 -0.42 -32.03
N LEU A 54 -4.89 0.18 -31.86
CA LEU A 54 -5.30 0.77 -30.59
C LEU A 54 -5.58 -0.33 -29.55
N LEU A 55 -4.69 -0.45 -28.56
CA LEU A 55 -4.74 -1.47 -27.49
C LEU A 55 -5.53 -1.03 -26.25
N GLN A 56 -5.99 0.22 -26.19
CA GLN A 56 -6.87 0.68 -25.12
C GLN A 56 -8.29 0.10 -25.31
N GLY A 57 -8.94 -0.30 -24.21
CA GLY A 57 -10.35 -0.71 -24.19
C GLY A 57 -10.67 -2.11 -24.70
N LEU A 58 -9.67 -2.99 -24.83
CA LEU A 58 -9.86 -4.31 -25.41
C LEU A 58 -10.88 -5.12 -24.60
N GLN A 59 -11.86 -5.71 -25.29
CA GLN A 59 -12.89 -6.57 -24.70
C GLN A 59 -12.46 -8.03 -24.81
N LEU A 60 -11.55 -8.44 -23.93
CA LEU A 60 -10.87 -9.74 -23.90
C LEU A 60 -11.29 -10.61 -22.71
N LYS A 61 -12.55 -10.46 -22.29
CA LYS A 61 -13.17 -11.27 -21.24
C LYS A 61 -13.02 -12.77 -21.58
N ARG A 62 -12.45 -13.53 -20.64
CA ARG A 62 -12.19 -14.98 -20.75
C ARG A 62 -11.31 -15.40 -21.95
N ALA A 63 -10.63 -14.46 -22.61
CA ALA A 63 -9.78 -14.78 -23.76
C ALA A 63 -8.59 -15.67 -23.35
N ASN A 64 -8.16 -16.54 -24.26
CA ASN A 64 -6.91 -17.26 -24.12
C ASN A 64 -5.78 -16.42 -24.76
N LEU A 65 -4.86 -15.99 -23.90
CA LEU A 65 -3.69 -15.17 -24.18
C LEU A 65 -2.43 -15.81 -23.56
N ASN A 66 -2.40 -17.15 -23.51
CA ASN A 66 -1.26 -17.90 -23.00
C ASN A 66 -0.01 -17.60 -23.84
N GLY A 67 1.10 -17.27 -23.18
CA GLY A 67 2.36 -16.91 -23.81
C GLY A 67 2.38 -15.56 -24.51
N LEU A 68 1.38 -14.70 -24.29
CA LEU A 68 1.28 -13.38 -24.92
C LEU A 68 2.52 -12.54 -24.71
N ASN A 69 3.18 -12.15 -25.80
CA ASN A 69 4.35 -11.30 -25.77
C ASN A 69 4.03 -9.89 -26.26
N LEU A 70 3.80 -8.99 -25.32
CA LEU A 70 3.64 -7.56 -25.56
C LEU A 70 4.80 -6.79 -24.93
N ILE A 71 6.02 -7.04 -25.42
CA ILE A 71 7.21 -6.26 -25.10
C ILE A 71 7.50 -5.31 -26.27
N LYS A 72 7.74 -4.03 -25.95
CA LYS A 72 8.22 -3.03 -26.89
C LYS A 72 9.72 -2.83 -26.65
N GLN A 73 10.57 -3.41 -27.51
CA GLN A 73 12.03 -3.47 -27.27
C GLN A 73 12.72 -2.11 -27.36
N ASP A 74 12.23 -1.21 -28.22
CA ASP A 74 12.88 0.06 -28.56
C ASP A 74 12.17 1.29 -27.98
N ASP A 75 11.23 1.10 -27.06
CA ASP A 75 10.42 2.18 -26.50
C ASP A 75 10.49 2.17 -24.97
N GLU A 76 10.76 3.34 -24.38
CA GLU A 76 10.71 3.53 -22.93
C GLU A 76 9.27 3.46 -22.41
N ASP A 77 8.29 3.73 -23.26
CA ASP A 77 6.87 3.52 -22.99
C ASP A 77 6.44 2.16 -23.58
N GLY A 78 6.07 1.21 -22.71
CA GLY A 78 5.46 -0.05 -23.14
C GLY A 78 4.09 0.14 -23.83
N PHE A 79 3.40 -0.95 -24.12
CA PHE A 79 2.06 -0.88 -24.72
C PHE A 79 1.03 -0.33 -23.74
N ASP A 80 0.09 0.47 -24.26
CA ASP A 80 -1.04 0.97 -23.50
C ASP A 80 -2.29 0.11 -23.70
N LEU A 81 -2.54 -0.72 -22.69
CA LEU A 81 -3.68 -1.62 -22.55
C LEU A 81 -4.76 -1.02 -21.64
N SER A 82 -4.73 0.28 -21.35
CA SER A 82 -5.64 0.92 -20.39
C SER A 82 -7.12 0.73 -20.77
N TYR A 83 -8.00 0.75 -19.76
CA TYR A 83 -9.45 0.55 -19.91
C TYR A 83 -9.87 -0.82 -20.46
N SER A 84 -8.95 -1.79 -20.54
CA SER A 84 -9.22 -3.11 -21.10
C SER A 84 -9.91 -4.04 -20.10
N ASN A 85 -10.65 -5.01 -20.63
CA ASN A 85 -11.35 -6.02 -19.85
C ASN A 85 -10.72 -7.40 -20.07
N PHE A 86 -9.91 -7.81 -19.11
CA PHE A 86 -9.30 -9.14 -19.03
C PHE A 86 -9.99 -10.03 -17.97
N TYR A 87 -11.26 -9.78 -17.66
CA TYR A 87 -11.98 -10.57 -16.67
C TYR A 87 -11.91 -12.07 -16.98
N ARG A 88 -11.31 -12.86 -16.08
CA ARG A 88 -11.04 -14.29 -16.24
C ARG A 88 -10.21 -14.67 -17.48
N ALA A 89 -9.43 -13.76 -18.05
CA ALA A 89 -8.52 -14.08 -19.14
C ALA A 89 -7.39 -15.01 -18.67
N THR A 90 -6.88 -15.85 -19.57
CA THR A 90 -5.70 -16.68 -19.33
C THR A 90 -4.50 -15.97 -19.93
N LEU A 91 -3.60 -15.49 -19.08
CA LEU A 91 -2.36 -14.76 -19.41
C LEU A 91 -1.17 -15.52 -18.82
N THR A 92 -1.24 -16.85 -18.74
CA THR A 92 -0.14 -17.68 -18.25
C THR A 92 1.07 -17.51 -19.16
N ASN A 93 2.29 -17.46 -18.60
CA ASN A 93 3.53 -17.22 -19.34
C ASN A 93 3.56 -15.92 -20.17
N ALA A 94 2.65 -14.96 -19.92
CA ALA A 94 2.61 -13.73 -20.69
C ALA A 94 3.79 -12.81 -20.31
N HIS A 95 4.38 -12.15 -21.30
CA HIS A 95 5.41 -11.15 -21.12
C HIS A 95 4.82 -9.75 -21.34
N LEU A 96 4.55 -9.03 -20.26
CA LEU A 96 3.88 -7.73 -20.26
C LEU A 96 4.78 -6.61 -19.74
N PHE A 97 6.11 -6.76 -19.81
CA PHE A 97 7.08 -5.81 -19.27
C PHE A 97 6.76 -4.36 -19.65
N ASN A 98 6.72 -3.49 -18.63
CA ASN A 98 6.56 -2.04 -18.76
C ASN A 98 5.25 -1.57 -19.44
N ASN A 99 4.22 -2.41 -19.49
CA ASN A 99 2.94 -2.03 -20.10
C ASN A 99 2.06 -1.21 -19.15
N LYS A 100 1.29 -0.28 -19.72
CA LYS A 100 0.24 0.45 -19.01
C LYS A 100 -1.05 -0.35 -19.08
N ILE A 101 -1.53 -0.87 -17.96
CA ILE A 101 -2.78 -1.63 -17.85
C ILE A 101 -3.71 -0.92 -16.86
N ALA A 102 -3.66 0.41 -16.83
CA ALA A 102 -4.42 1.24 -15.90
C ALA A 102 -5.92 1.19 -16.20
N HIS A 103 -6.76 1.46 -15.19
CA HIS A 103 -8.22 1.51 -15.31
C HIS A 103 -8.87 0.24 -15.91
N SER A 104 -8.13 -0.87 -15.90
CA SER A 104 -8.52 -2.12 -16.55
C SER A 104 -9.11 -3.10 -15.55
N SER A 105 -9.59 -4.24 -16.02
CA SER A 105 -10.02 -5.34 -15.14
C SER A 105 -9.21 -6.60 -15.40
N LEU A 106 -8.35 -6.96 -14.45
CA LEU A 106 -7.68 -8.27 -14.36
C LEU A 106 -8.39 -9.20 -13.36
N MET A 107 -9.65 -8.89 -13.03
CA MET A 107 -10.40 -9.64 -12.03
C MET A 107 -10.48 -11.12 -12.43
N LYS A 108 -10.00 -12.00 -11.54
CA LYS A 108 -9.92 -13.46 -11.73
C LYS A 108 -9.09 -13.91 -12.93
N ALA A 109 -8.25 -13.04 -13.50
CA ALA A 109 -7.31 -13.42 -14.55
C ALA A 109 -6.23 -14.37 -14.02
N ASN A 110 -5.73 -15.25 -14.88
CA ASN A 110 -4.65 -16.17 -14.55
C ASN A 110 -3.33 -15.68 -15.14
N LEU A 111 -2.40 -15.20 -14.31
CA LEU A 111 -1.08 -14.74 -14.72
C LEU A 111 0.05 -15.67 -14.25
N HIS A 112 -0.25 -16.95 -14.00
CA HIS A 112 0.77 -17.92 -13.60
C HIS A 112 1.99 -17.87 -14.53
N GLU A 113 3.19 -17.71 -13.95
CA GLU A 113 4.47 -17.59 -14.67
C GLU A 113 4.57 -16.41 -15.67
N ALA A 114 3.67 -15.43 -15.58
CA ALA A 114 3.74 -14.22 -16.38
C ALA A 114 4.74 -13.20 -15.80
N SER A 115 5.05 -12.17 -16.58
CA SER A 115 5.83 -11.01 -16.13
C SER A 115 5.03 -9.72 -16.22
N LEU A 116 4.80 -9.10 -15.07
CA LEU A 116 4.23 -7.76 -14.88
C LEU A 116 5.30 -6.74 -14.45
N HIS A 117 6.57 -7.04 -14.64
CA HIS A 117 7.67 -6.18 -14.22
C HIS A 117 7.52 -4.75 -14.81
N TYR A 118 7.57 -3.72 -13.98
CA TYR A 118 7.34 -2.30 -14.34
C TYR A 118 5.95 -1.97 -14.90
N CYS A 119 4.96 -2.86 -14.79
CA CYS A 119 3.61 -2.53 -15.26
C CYS A 119 2.95 -1.44 -14.42
N ASN A 120 2.28 -0.51 -15.09
CA ASN A 120 1.33 0.38 -14.43
C ASN A 120 -0.05 -0.29 -14.33
N LEU A 121 -0.45 -0.57 -13.10
CA LEU A 121 -1.71 -1.21 -12.69
C LEU A 121 -2.59 -0.25 -11.89
N GLN A 122 -2.42 1.06 -12.08
CA GLN A 122 -3.19 2.07 -11.37
C GLN A 122 -4.67 1.92 -11.68
N ASP A 123 -5.50 1.92 -10.64
CA ASP A 123 -6.96 1.82 -10.76
C ASP A 123 -7.44 0.56 -11.51
N THR A 124 -6.61 -0.48 -11.54
CA THR A 124 -6.93 -1.77 -12.14
C THR A 124 -7.62 -2.68 -11.14
N ASN A 125 -8.70 -3.33 -11.56
CA ASN A 125 -9.37 -4.32 -10.71
C ASN A 125 -8.55 -5.62 -10.68
N LEU A 126 -7.90 -5.88 -9.55
CA LEU A 126 -7.06 -7.05 -9.31
C LEU A 126 -7.75 -8.15 -8.48
N LEU A 127 -9.07 -8.05 -8.22
CA LEU A 127 -9.77 -8.99 -7.34
C LEU A 127 -9.66 -10.43 -7.84
N GLY A 128 -9.19 -11.34 -6.99
CA GLY A 128 -9.02 -12.76 -7.33
C GLY A 128 -7.99 -13.05 -8.44
N ILE A 129 -7.12 -12.09 -8.79
CA ILE A 129 -6.01 -12.30 -9.71
C ILE A 129 -5.11 -13.46 -9.21
N LYS A 130 -4.68 -14.33 -10.12
CA LYS A 130 -3.76 -15.43 -9.79
C LYS A 130 -2.35 -15.05 -10.20
N LEU A 131 -1.46 -14.93 -9.22
CA LEU A 131 -0.08 -14.43 -9.38
C LEU A 131 1.01 -15.47 -9.03
N ASN A 132 0.69 -16.76 -9.09
CA ASN A 132 1.63 -17.83 -8.73
C ASN A 132 2.84 -17.79 -9.68
N ASN A 133 4.05 -17.63 -9.16
CA ASN A 133 5.28 -17.47 -9.95
C ASN A 133 5.25 -16.29 -10.94
N THR A 134 4.37 -15.29 -10.74
CA THR A 134 4.30 -14.11 -11.61
C THR A 134 5.32 -13.08 -11.18
N ARG A 135 6.15 -12.58 -12.10
CA ARG A 135 7.10 -11.51 -11.81
C ARG A 135 6.37 -10.17 -11.59
N ILE A 136 6.47 -9.58 -10.38
CA ILE A 136 5.73 -8.34 -10.00
C ILE A 136 6.60 -7.23 -9.40
N ASP A 137 7.92 -7.28 -9.59
CA ASP A 137 8.82 -6.22 -9.18
C ASP A 137 8.52 -4.90 -9.91
N ASN A 138 8.56 -3.81 -9.15
CA ASN A 138 8.34 -2.43 -9.62
C ASN A 138 6.96 -2.18 -10.27
N ILE A 139 5.92 -2.93 -9.90
CA ILE A 139 4.55 -2.60 -10.33
C ILE A 139 4.06 -1.28 -9.70
N GLU A 140 3.30 -0.51 -10.47
CA GLU A 140 2.67 0.71 -9.99
C GLU A 140 1.18 0.48 -9.72
N LEU A 141 0.76 0.47 -8.46
CA LEU A 141 -0.66 0.34 -8.09
C LEU A 141 -1.34 1.70 -7.82
N GLY A 142 -0.55 2.77 -7.79
CA GLY A 142 -0.94 4.06 -7.22
C GLY A 142 -0.91 4.07 -5.68
N ALA A 143 -1.36 5.19 -5.10
CA ALA A 143 -1.41 5.36 -3.64
C ALA A 143 -2.38 4.40 -2.95
N GLU A 144 -3.53 4.16 -3.59
CA GLU A 144 -4.67 3.39 -3.09
C GLU A 144 -5.21 2.50 -4.20
N LEU A 145 -5.71 1.30 -3.86
CA LEU A 145 -6.38 0.43 -4.83
C LEU A 145 -7.72 1.03 -5.29
N LEU A 146 -8.20 0.60 -6.46
CA LEU A 146 -9.53 0.97 -6.97
C LEU A 146 -10.63 0.70 -5.93
N GLN A 147 -10.65 -0.51 -5.35
CA GLN A 147 -11.62 -0.89 -4.33
C GLN A 147 -11.48 -0.06 -3.05
N GLU A 148 -10.27 0.35 -2.67
CA GLU A 148 -10.05 1.20 -1.50
C GLU A 148 -10.64 2.60 -1.71
N LYS A 149 -10.42 3.19 -2.90
CA LYS A 149 -11.03 4.47 -3.29
C LYS A 149 -12.55 4.39 -3.27
N GLN A 150 -13.11 3.32 -3.84
CA GLN A 150 -14.55 3.06 -3.84
C GLN A 150 -15.09 2.85 -2.42
N ALA A 151 -14.37 2.15 -1.54
CA ALA A 151 -14.77 1.95 -0.14
C ALA A 151 -14.85 3.28 0.62
N LYS A 152 -13.85 4.16 0.42
CA LYS A 152 -13.84 5.51 1.00
C LYS A 152 -14.99 6.37 0.47
N ALA A 153 -15.31 6.27 -0.81
CA ALA A 153 -16.49 6.93 -1.38
C ALA A 153 -17.80 6.38 -0.79
N ALA A 154 -17.95 5.06 -0.68
CA ALA A 154 -19.13 4.42 -0.06
C ALA A 154 -19.33 4.86 1.40
N LEU A 155 -18.24 4.96 2.17
CA LEU A 155 -18.29 5.51 3.53
C LEU A 155 -18.78 6.97 3.58
N LYS A 156 -18.40 7.81 2.60
CA LYS A 156 -18.89 9.20 2.49
C LYS A 156 -20.39 9.24 2.21
N HIS A 157 -20.89 8.30 1.41
CA HIS A 157 -22.32 8.15 1.12
C HIS A 157 -23.09 7.36 2.19
N THR A 158 -22.47 7.04 3.32
CA THR A 158 -23.07 6.28 4.44
C THR A 158 -23.45 4.83 4.10
N ASP A 159 -23.01 4.29 2.96
CA ASP A 159 -23.15 2.88 2.63
C ASP A 159 -22.04 2.06 3.28
N LYS A 160 -22.26 1.71 4.54
CA LYS A 160 -21.29 0.94 5.33
C LYS A 160 -21.14 -0.49 4.83
N SER A 161 -22.23 -1.11 4.37
CA SER A 161 -22.21 -2.49 3.84
C SER A 161 -21.31 -2.60 2.62
N ALA A 162 -21.50 -1.73 1.62
CA ALA A 162 -20.67 -1.74 0.43
C ALA A 162 -19.22 -1.38 0.76
N ALA A 163 -18.99 -0.43 1.68
CA ALA A 163 -17.63 -0.09 2.10
C ALA A 163 -16.90 -1.27 2.75
N LEU A 164 -17.57 -2.04 3.61
CA LEU A 164 -16.98 -3.21 4.26
C LEU A 164 -16.60 -4.29 3.25
N ASP A 165 -17.50 -4.59 2.30
CA ASP A 165 -17.24 -5.53 1.21
C ASP A 165 -16.04 -5.08 0.36
N LEU A 166 -15.96 -3.79 0.00
CA LEU A 166 -14.83 -3.25 -0.74
C LEU A 166 -13.50 -3.28 0.05
N PHE A 167 -13.53 -3.09 1.37
CA PHE A 167 -12.34 -3.28 2.20
C PHE A 167 -11.92 -4.76 2.30
N GLU A 168 -12.87 -5.69 2.31
CA GLU A 168 -12.58 -7.13 2.26
C GLU A 168 -11.95 -7.51 0.92
N GLN A 169 -12.50 -7.04 -0.20
CA GLN A 169 -11.90 -7.20 -1.52
C GLN A 169 -10.48 -6.62 -1.58
N SER A 170 -10.27 -5.42 -1.03
CA SER A 170 -8.94 -4.79 -0.97
C SER A 170 -7.96 -5.62 -0.13
N GLU A 171 -8.41 -6.21 0.98
CA GLU A 171 -7.61 -7.13 1.80
C GLU A 171 -7.19 -8.37 0.98
N GLU A 172 -8.10 -8.97 0.23
CA GLU A 172 -7.80 -10.13 -0.62
C GLU A 172 -6.75 -9.79 -1.68
N ILE A 173 -6.87 -8.62 -2.33
CA ILE A 173 -5.91 -8.15 -3.34
C ILE A 173 -4.52 -8.01 -2.72
N PHE A 174 -4.37 -7.32 -1.59
CA PHE A 174 -3.07 -7.17 -0.93
C PHE A 174 -2.51 -8.49 -0.44
N ARG A 175 -3.35 -9.43 0.01
CA ARG A 175 -2.92 -10.77 0.40
C ARG A 175 -2.34 -11.56 -0.78
N ASN A 176 -2.96 -11.47 -1.95
CA ASN A 176 -2.47 -12.14 -3.15
C ASN A 176 -1.16 -11.51 -3.64
N LEU A 177 -1.06 -10.18 -3.63
CA LEU A 177 0.16 -9.44 -3.95
C LEU A 177 1.30 -9.78 -2.98
N ARG A 178 1.04 -9.80 -1.66
CA ARG A 178 2.01 -10.21 -0.63
C ARG A 178 2.56 -11.60 -0.93
N LYS A 179 1.68 -12.59 -1.12
CA LYS A 179 2.09 -13.98 -1.40
C LYS A 179 2.96 -14.09 -2.65
N ALA A 180 2.61 -13.35 -3.71
CA ALA A 180 3.41 -13.32 -4.93
C ALA A 180 4.79 -12.69 -4.69
N SER A 181 4.87 -11.60 -3.92
CA SER A 181 6.15 -10.97 -3.54
C SER A 181 7.01 -11.89 -2.67
N GLU A 182 6.42 -12.58 -1.69
CA GLU A 182 7.11 -13.54 -0.81
C GLU A 182 7.72 -14.69 -1.62
N GLN A 183 6.99 -15.24 -2.60
CA GLN A 183 7.47 -16.32 -3.47
C GLN A 183 8.70 -15.91 -4.32
N GLN A 184 8.88 -14.62 -4.59
CA GLN A 184 9.98 -14.09 -5.38
C GLN A 184 11.15 -13.58 -4.53
N GLY A 185 11.04 -13.61 -3.21
CA GLY A 185 12.02 -12.97 -2.33
C GLY A 185 12.02 -11.44 -2.39
N LEU A 186 10.91 -10.82 -2.81
CA LEU A 186 10.73 -9.37 -2.84
C LEU A 186 10.26 -8.87 -1.46
N PHE A 187 11.13 -8.97 -0.46
CA PHE A 187 10.75 -8.85 0.95
C PHE A 187 10.28 -7.46 1.36
N GLU A 188 10.89 -6.39 0.85
CA GLU A 188 10.42 -5.02 1.10
C GLU A 188 9.02 -4.79 0.52
N LEU A 189 8.78 -5.27 -0.70
CA LEU A 189 7.47 -5.20 -1.35
C LEU A 189 6.41 -6.03 -0.59
N ALA A 190 6.78 -7.24 -0.16
CA ALA A 190 5.93 -8.10 0.68
C ALA A 190 5.58 -7.45 2.03
N GLY A 191 6.53 -6.77 2.68
CA GLY A 191 6.30 -6.03 3.92
C GLY A 191 5.31 -4.87 3.72
N ASN A 192 5.48 -4.12 2.63
CA ASN A 192 4.55 -3.05 2.23
C ASN A 192 3.12 -3.59 1.99
N PHE A 193 2.98 -4.73 1.31
CA PHE A 193 1.68 -5.36 1.12
C PHE A 193 1.10 -5.95 2.41
N THR A 194 1.93 -6.46 3.31
CA THR A 194 1.50 -6.91 4.65
C THR A 194 0.89 -5.76 5.44
N TYR A 195 1.56 -4.61 5.46
CA TYR A 195 1.04 -3.41 6.11
C TYR A 195 -0.30 -2.97 5.52
N LYS A 196 -0.40 -2.90 4.18
CA LYS A 196 -1.63 -2.50 3.49
C LYS A 196 -2.78 -3.50 3.71
N GLU A 197 -2.51 -4.81 3.69
CA GLU A 197 -3.49 -5.86 4.03
C GLU A 197 -4.06 -5.64 5.44
N LEU A 198 -3.19 -5.44 6.44
CA LEU A 198 -3.62 -5.25 7.84
C LEU A 198 -4.38 -3.93 8.03
N ARG A 199 -4.08 -2.90 7.25
CA ARG A 199 -4.86 -1.65 7.22
C ARG A 199 -6.25 -1.85 6.64
N MET A 200 -6.40 -2.65 5.59
CA MET A 200 -7.73 -3.00 5.05
C MET A 200 -8.53 -3.81 6.06
N ARG A 201 -7.91 -4.80 6.72
CA ARG A 201 -8.54 -5.56 7.82
C ARG A 201 -8.95 -4.65 8.98
N HIS A 202 -8.12 -3.69 9.34
CA HIS A 202 -8.46 -2.71 10.37
C HIS A 202 -9.67 -1.87 10.00
N ALA A 203 -9.78 -1.43 8.74
CA ALA A 203 -10.88 -0.61 8.26
C ALA A 203 -12.23 -1.30 8.45
N GLN A 204 -12.27 -2.63 8.35
CA GLN A 204 -13.46 -3.46 8.54
C GLN A 204 -13.96 -3.52 10.00
N TYR A 205 -13.12 -3.22 11.00
CA TYR A 205 -13.55 -3.32 12.39
C TYR A 205 -14.62 -2.28 12.74
N PRO A 206 -15.68 -2.65 13.50
CA PRO A 206 -16.67 -1.69 13.96
C PRO A 206 -16.04 -0.54 14.76
N ARG A 207 -16.55 0.67 14.57
CA ARG A 207 -16.11 1.86 15.32
C ARG A 207 -16.36 1.63 16.82
N GLY A 208 -15.38 1.98 17.65
CA GLY A 208 -15.44 1.80 19.11
C GLY A 208 -15.17 0.37 19.60
N SER A 209 -14.92 -0.60 18.72
CA SER A 209 -14.61 -1.97 19.16
C SER A 209 -13.22 -2.07 19.80
N LYS A 210 -13.09 -2.92 20.84
CA LYS A 210 -11.79 -3.23 21.48
C LYS A 210 -10.75 -3.71 20.47
N LYS A 211 -11.19 -4.49 19.46
CA LYS A 211 -10.33 -4.96 18.35
C LYS A 211 -9.78 -3.79 17.53
N ARG A 212 -10.62 -2.80 17.19
CA ARG A 212 -10.18 -1.61 16.46
C ARG A 212 -9.18 -0.80 17.28
N LEU A 213 -9.45 -0.58 18.56
CA LEU A 213 -8.54 0.14 19.46
C LEU A 213 -7.18 -0.57 19.58
N ALA A 214 -7.17 -1.88 19.83
CA ALA A 214 -5.93 -2.66 19.90
C ALA A 214 -5.15 -2.60 18.58
N SER A 215 -5.84 -2.75 17.45
CA SER A 215 -5.23 -2.66 16.12
C SER A 215 -4.67 -1.26 15.82
N SER A 216 -5.36 -0.19 16.24
CA SER A 216 -4.82 1.17 16.14
C SER A 216 -3.58 1.37 17.01
N CYS A 217 -3.57 0.81 18.22
CA CYS A 217 -2.42 0.87 19.13
C CYS A 217 -1.20 0.19 18.50
N ILE A 218 -1.36 -1.01 17.93
CA ILE A 218 -0.29 -1.74 17.24
C ILE A 218 0.23 -0.96 16.02
N ASP A 219 -0.66 -0.37 15.21
CA ASP A 219 -0.25 0.46 14.07
C ASP A 219 0.58 1.67 14.50
N MET A 220 0.13 2.36 15.56
CA MET A 220 0.82 3.51 16.12
C MET A 220 2.20 3.13 16.68
N LEU A 221 2.30 2.03 17.42
CA LEU A 221 3.53 1.59 18.08
C LEU A 221 4.59 1.12 17.09
N CYS A 222 4.23 0.28 16.12
CA CYS A 222 5.21 -0.37 15.24
C CYS A 222 4.76 -0.57 13.79
N GLY A 223 3.62 0.01 13.39
CA GLY A 223 3.09 -0.15 12.03
C GLY A 223 2.85 -1.61 11.68
N TYR A 224 2.24 -2.36 12.60
CA TYR A 224 2.05 -3.80 12.50
C TYR A 224 3.36 -4.62 12.40
N GLY A 225 4.47 -4.04 12.84
CA GLY A 225 5.79 -4.64 12.77
C GLY A 225 6.41 -4.63 11.38
N GLU A 226 5.93 -3.77 10.48
CA GLU A 226 6.48 -3.57 9.13
C GLU A 226 7.16 -2.19 8.99
N LYS A 227 6.87 -1.22 9.88
CA LYS A 227 7.38 0.16 9.77
C LYS A 227 8.24 0.55 10.99
N PRO A 228 9.58 0.41 10.93
CA PRO A 228 10.47 0.81 12.02
C PRO A 228 10.39 2.31 12.33
N GLU A 229 10.06 3.15 11.34
CA GLU A 229 9.87 4.59 11.54
C GLU A 229 8.74 4.90 12.55
N ASN A 230 7.73 4.03 12.68
CA ASN A 230 6.67 4.20 13.68
C ASN A 230 7.20 4.04 15.11
N VAL A 231 8.11 3.08 15.32
CA VAL A 231 8.73 2.85 16.64
C VAL A 231 9.59 4.05 17.04
N ILE A 232 10.33 4.63 16.09
CA ILE A 232 11.13 5.84 16.33
C ILE A 232 10.21 7.02 16.68
N ARG A 233 9.15 7.27 15.89
CA ARG A 233 8.20 8.35 16.17
C ARG A 233 7.49 8.18 17.51
N PHE A 234 7.10 6.95 17.87
CA PHE A 234 6.51 6.65 19.16
C PHE A 234 7.49 6.93 20.30
N SER A 235 8.73 6.44 20.19
CA SER A 235 9.80 6.66 21.18
C SER A 235 10.06 8.15 21.43
N LEU A 236 10.24 8.94 20.35
CA LEU A 236 10.45 10.38 20.44
C LEU A 236 9.25 11.10 21.07
N SER A 237 8.02 10.70 20.70
CA SER A 237 6.80 11.28 21.27
C SER A 237 6.66 10.98 22.76
N LEU A 238 7.05 9.76 23.19
CA LEU A 238 7.04 9.38 24.60
C LEU A 238 8.05 10.20 25.40
N ILE A 239 9.29 10.34 24.89
CA ILE A 239 10.35 11.16 25.51
C ILE A 239 9.86 12.61 25.68
N ILE A 240 9.32 13.21 24.62
CA ILE A 240 8.81 14.60 24.70
C ILE A 240 7.68 14.71 25.73
N CYS A 241 6.73 13.77 25.74
CA CYS A 241 5.61 13.77 26.68
C CYS A 241 6.08 13.63 28.14
N CYS A 242 7.00 12.71 28.40
CA CYS A 242 7.58 12.50 29.72
C CYS A 242 8.43 13.70 30.17
N ALA A 243 9.24 14.28 29.29
CA ALA A 243 10.00 15.50 29.56
C ALA A 243 9.09 16.67 29.98
N LEU A 244 7.95 16.85 29.32
CA LEU A 244 6.96 17.86 29.71
C LEU A 244 6.31 17.55 31.05
N CYS A 245 6.01 16.27 31.33
CA CYS A 245 5.53 15.86 32.66
C CYS A 245 6.57 16.17 33.74
N TYR A 246 7.85 15.89 33.53
CA TYR A 246 8.92 16.21 34.47
C TYR A 246 9.10 17.71 34.66
N PHE A 247 8.95 18.49 33.60
CA PHE A 247 9.00 19.94 33.69
C PHE A 247 7.86 20.51 34.57
N ILE A 248 6.69 19.87 34.56
CA ILE A 248 5.54 20.27 35.38
C ILE A 248 5.65 19.76 36.83
N PHE A 249 6.00 18.49 37.02
CA PHE A 249 6.02 17.83 38.34
C PHE A 249 7.33 17.97 39.11
N GLY A 250 8.40 18.34 38.41
CA GLY A 250 9.73 18.60 38.96
C GLY A 250 10.66 17.39 38.96
N VAL A 251 11.95 17.68 38.80
CA VAL A 251 13.07 16.76 38.98
C VAL A 251 14.11 17.37 39.91
N MET A 252 14.86 16.55 40.64
CA MET A 252 15.86 17.02 41.59
C MET A 252 17.27 16.88 41.01
N ASP A 253 18.00 18.00 41.00
CA ASP A 253 19.39 18.10 40.57
C ASP A 253 20.20 18.83 41.66
N ALA A 254 21.27 18.19 42.15
CA ALA A 254 22.13 18.70 43.24
C ALA A 254 21.36 19.25 44.47
N GLY A 255 20.23 18.63 44.82
CA GLY A 255 19.38 19.02 45.96
C GLY A 255 18.41 20.18 45.68
N ARG A 256 18.36 20.71 44.45
CA ARG A 256 17.37 21.71 44.00
C ARG A 256 16.29 21.05 43.15
N ILE A 257 15.04 21.42 43.39
CA ILE A 257 13.91 20.97 42.55
C ILE A 257 13.80 21.91 41.36
N MET A 258 14.05 21.35 40.18
CA MET A 258 13.87 22.02 38.89
C MET A 258 12.46 21.70 38.40
N GLN A 259 11.58 22.70 38.43
CA GLN A 259 10.21 22.62 37.94
C GLN A 259 9.85 23.97 37.29
N PHE A 260 8.82 23.97 36.44
CA PHE A 260 8.29 25.20 35.87
C PHE A 260 7.88 26.18 36.96
N ASN A 261 8.43 27.39 36.91
CA ASN A 261 8.11 28.46 37.85
C ASN A 261 7.80 29.75 37.08
N PRO A 262 6.54 30.23 37.07
CA PRO A 262 6.15 31.47 36.41
C PRO A 262 6.86 32.73 36.93
N ALA A 263 7.37 32.69 38.16
CA ALA A 263 8.09 33.80 38.78
C ALA A 263 9.61 33.78 38.52
N ALA A 264 10.14 32.70 37.93
CA ALA A 264 11.57 32.56 37.64
C ALA A 264 11.94 33.20 36.29
N THR A 265 13.24 33.40 36.06
CA THR A 265 13.71 33.94 34.79
C THR A 265 13.47 32.95 33.65
N LEU A 266 13.39 33.46 32.41
CA LEU A 266 13.22 32.61 31.23
C LEU A 266 14.38 31.64 31.05
N SER A 267 15.61 32.04 31.42
CA SER A 267 16.79 31.16 31.42
C SER A 267 16.66 30.01 32.42
N ASP A 268 16.11 30.26 33.60
CA ASP A 268 15.95 29.21 34.62
C ASP A 268 14.91 28.17 34.17
N ASN A 269 13.79 28.64 33.60
CA ASN A 269 12.77 27.75 33.05
C ASN A 269 13.27 26.98 31.83
N LEU A 270 14.10 27.60 30.97
CA LEU A 270 14.72 26.91 29.84
C LEU A 270 15.71 25.83 30.31
N LEU A 271 16.52 26.13 31.32
CA LEU A 271 17.43 25.15 31.93
C LEU A 271 16.66 23.97 32.54
N ALA A 272 15.59 24.24 33.29
CA ALA A 272 14.74 23.21 33.86
C ALA A 272 14.08 22.33 32.78
N LEU A 273 13.67 22.92 31.65
CA LEU A 273 13.13 22.18 30.52
C LEU A 273 14.19 21.27 29.88
N LEU A 274 15.40 21.80 29.61
CA LEU A 274 16.49 21.02 29.02
C LEU A 274 16.94 19.87 29.94
N ASN A 275 17.02 20.10 31.24
CA ASN A 275 17.33 19.06 32.23
C ASN A 275 16.22 18.00 32.30
N SER A 276 14.95 18.40 32.16
CA SER A 276 13.83 17.46 32.08
C SER A 276 13.88 16.60 30.81
N PHE A 277 14.28 17.18 29.67
CA PHE A 277 14.53 16.44 28.44
C PHE A 277 15.70 15.47 28.58
N TYR A 278 16.83 15.92 29.14
CA TYR A 278 17.98 15.09 29.41
C TYR A 278 17.61 13.89 30.30
N PHE A 279 16.90 14.15 31.42
CA PHE A 279 16.45 13.11 32.33
C PHE A 279 15.50 12.10 31.65
N SER A 280 14.58 12.57 30.82
CA SER A 280 13.68 11.70 30.04
C SER A 280 14.45 10.80 29.07
N VAL A 281 15.44 11.33 28.32
CA VAL A 281 16.26 10.52 27.42
C VAL A 281 17.03 9.44 28.17
N VAL A 282 17.66 9.79 29.30
CA VAL A 282 18.43 8.85 30.14
C VAL A 282 17.52 7.79 30.78
N THR A 283 16.30 8.17 31.16
CA THR A 283 15.29 7.28 31.74
C THR A 283 14.73 6.32 30.68
N PHE A 284 14.37 6.84 29.50
CA PHE A 284 13.86 6.05 28.37
C PHE A 284 14.89 5.01 27.90
N THR A 285 16.16 5.40 27.84
CA THR A 285 17.27 4.50 27.47
C THR A 285 17.71 3.58 28.61
N THR A 286 17.13 3.75 29.80
CA THR A 286 17.47 2.99 31.02
C THR A 286 18.95 3.10 31.45
N LEU A 287 19.65 4.16 31.01
CA LEU A 287 21.07 4.39 31.33
C LEU A 287 21.29 4.79 32.79
N GLY A 288 20.44 5.67 33.33
CA GLY A 288 20.39 6.02 34.75
C GLY A 288 21.68 6.57 35.36
N TYR A 289 22.22 7.69 34.86
CA TYR A 289 23.45 8.29 35.38
C TYR A 289 23.40 8.74 36.85
N GLY A 290 22.20 8.98 37.39
CA GLY A 290 21.98 9.26 38.82
C GLY A 290 22.30 10.69 39.26
N ASP A 291 22.62 11.57 38.32
CA ASP A 291 22.81 13.01 38.50
C ASP A 291 21.48 13.75 38.76
N ILE A 292 20.43 13.37 38.03
CA ILE A 292 19.07 13.87 38.21
C ILE A 292 18.17 12.75 38.73
N THR A 293 17.32 13.06 39.72
CA THR A 293 16.40 12.09 40.32
C THR A 293 14.95 12.58 40.32
N PRO A 294 13.97 11.70 40.10
CA PRO A 294 12.57 12.09 40.09
C PRO A 294 12.02 12.30 41.51
N VAL A 295 11.22 13.35 41.69
CA VAL A 295 10.56 13.68 42.95
C VAL A 295 9.03 13.60 42.83
N GLY A 296 8.35 13.27 43.93
CA GLY A 296 6.88 13.20 43.94
C GLY A 296 6.29 12.32 42.84
N PHE A 297 5.37 12.88 42.06
CA PHE A 297 4.67 12.17 40.98
C PHE A 297 5.59 11.80 39.79
N SER A 298 6.69 12.52 39.59
CA SER A 298 7.70 12.20 38.55
C SER A 298 8.28 10.79 38.71
N ARG A 299 8.25 10.20 39.92
CA ARG A 299 8.71 8.82 40.15
C ARG A 299 7.85 7.80 39.42
N PHE A 300 6.54 8.01 39.39
CA PHE A 300 5.62 7.13 38.68
C PHE A 300 5.80 7.28 37.17
N VAL A 301 5.95 8.52 36.67
CA VAL A 301 6.22 8.79 35.25
C VAL A 301 7.53 8.12 34.82
N ALA A 302 8.60 8.21 35.63
CA ALA A 302 9.88 7.57 35.36
C ALA A 302 9.81 6.04 35.31
N ALA A 303 9.04 5.43 36.21
CA ALA A 303 8.83 3.99 36.19
C ALA A 303 8.11 3.52 34.90
N VAL A 304 7.08 4.25 34.47
CA VAL A 304 6.35 3.95 33.22
C VAL A 304 7.22 4.21 32.00
N GLU A 305 7.96 5.32 31.97
CA GLU A 305 8.86 5.66 30.87
C GLU A 305 9.98 4.63 30.70
N ALA A 306 10.66 4.23 31.78
CA ALA A 306 11.71 3.23 31.72
C ALA A 306 11.18 1.86 31.23
N PHE A 307 10.00 1.46 31.70
CA PHE A 307 9.34 0.24 31.24
C PHE A 307 8.98 0.30 29.75
N CYS A 308 8.34 1.38 29.31
CA CYS A 308 7.98 1.59 27.91
C CYS A 308 9.21 1.74 27.00
N GLY A 309 10.28 2.38 27.48
CA GLY A 309 11.52 2.59 26.75
C GLY A 309 12.26 1.29 26.46
N SER A 310 12.43 0.44 27.48
CA SER A 310 13.03 -0.90 27.30
C SER A 310 12.26 -1.76 26.30
N PHE A 311 10.92 -1.75 26.35
CA PHE A 311 10.07 -2.44 25.38
C PHE A 311 10.18 -1.84 23.97
N SER A 312 10.24 -0.52 23.85
CA SER A 312 10.32 0.17 22.55
C SER A 312 11.65 -0.09 21.85
N LEU A 313 12.77 -0.11 22.59
CA LEU A 313 14.09 -0.47 22.05
C LEU A 313 14.12 -1.93 21.56
N ALA A 314 13.59 -2.86 22.36
CA ALA A 314 13.48 -4.26 21.95
C ALA A 314 12.61 -4.41 20.69
N LEU A 315 11.47 -3.72 20.65
CA LEU A 315 10.56 -3.73 19.50
C LEU A 315 11.23 -3.13 18.25
N PHE A 316 12.01 -2.06 18.40
CA PHE A 316 12.78 -1.48 17.31
C PHE A 316 13.73 -2.49 16.70
N VAL A 317 14.51 -3.20 17.52
CA VAL A 317 15.44 -4.24 17.06
C VAL A 317 14.68 -5.35 16.32
N VAL A 318 13.57 -5.85 16.86
CA VAL A 318 12.77 -6.91 16.24
C VAL A 318 12.22 -6.47 14.88
N VAL A 319 11.63 -5.28 14.79
CA VAL A 319 11.05 -4.76 13.54
C VAL A 319 12.15 -4.46 12.51
N PHE A 320 13.29 -3.94 12.95
CA PHE A 320 14.44 -3.64 12.10
C PHE A 320 15.06 -4.93 11.53
N VAL A 321 15.34 -5.91 12.39
CA VAL A 321 15.86 -7.21 11.98
C VAL A 321 14.89 -7.89 11.01
N LYS A 322 13.60 -7.92 11.34
CA LYS A 322 12.57 -8.50 10.46
C LYS A 322 12.56 -7.86 9.07
N ARG A 323 12.80 -6.55 8.96
CA ARG A 323 12.86 -5.83 7.68
C ARG A 323 14.14 -6.15 6.88
N MET A 324 15.24 -6.47 7.57
CA MET A 324 16.54 -6.78 6.97
C MET A 324 16.74 -8.25 6.60
N THR A 325 16.15 -9.17 7.38
CA THR A 325 16.43 -10.62 7.28
C THR A 325 15.30 -11.42 6.67
N ARG A 326 14.12 -10.83 6.46
CA ARG A 326 13.15 -11.43 5.54
C ARG A 326 13.73 -11.29 4.16
#